data_AF-A0A3M1SI67-F1
#
_entry.id   AF-A0A3M1SI67-F1
#
_cell.length_a   1.000
_cell.length_b   1.000
_cell.length_c   1.000
_cell.angle_alpha   90.00
_cell.angle_beta   90.00
_cell.angle_gamma   90.00
#
_symmetry.space_group_name_H-M   'P 1'
#
loop_
_entity.id
_entity.type
_entity.pdbx_description
1 polymer ?
#
loop_
_entity_poly.entity_id
_entity_poly.type
_entity_poly.pdbx_seq_one_letter_code
_entity_poly.pdbx_strand_id
1 'polypeptide(L)'
;TFYEEPGGSGGFRLGPRVFIEKRSFDEAGLASARARRRILFRTSEDPTPLVQKLRRALKGTILNVTSYKESQENIDNQFQRLEDYLSLTGLLILVLGGIGIWNVARAFIEQKRKTIAVLKCLGAENRRILSTYVLQILTLSLIGCAFGILLAQVALLIAKIHFSAILPERLSAALQPSAILNGLMLGLSISLIFAILPLLQIRNIHPNLLLRDENSTLVGKLDKVRLLLAGSLIILLSLIAIWQAGSAIIGIVFLAGLIATTLILYLAATILTILIRKIRSLMSFAVSQAINSLYRPGNQTRIIIMAVGLGIFIILSVQSLEANLLREFNLFRNSSLPSMFLIDIQRSQIDEVRK
;
A
#
# COMPACT_ATOMS: atom_id res chain seq x y z
N THR A 1 31.39 30.10 15.39
CA THR A 1 31.87 28.73 15.06
C THR A 1 30.70 27.95 14.51
N PHE A 2 30.76 27.54 13.24
CA PHE A 2 29.68 26.75 12.64
C PHE A 2 29.84 25.30 13.12
N TYR A 3 28.83 24.76 13.82
CA TYR A 3 28.79 23.34 14.18
C TYR A 3 28.16 22.48 13.07
N GLU A 4 27.39 23.11 12.17
CA GLU A 4 26.75 22.49 11.02
C GLU A 4 26.99 23.34 9.76
N GLU A 5 27.06 22.70 8.58
CA GLU A 5 27.24 23.42 7.31
C GLU A 5 25.99 24.24 6.98
N PRO A 6 26.13 25.56 6.73
CA PRO A 6 25.01 26.39 6.33
C PRO A 6 24.40 25.90 5.00
N GLY A 7 23.12 25.55 5.00
CA GLY A 7 22.43 25.06 3.80
C GLY A 7 22.79 23.63 3.40
N GLY A 8 23.39 22.84 4.30
CA GLY A 8 23.60 21.42 4.10
C GLY A 8 22.29 20.63 4.23
N SER A 9 21.86 19.96 3.17
CA SER A 9 20.88 18.88 3.28
C SER A 9 21.56 17.69 3.95
N GLY A 10 20.99 17.14 5.02
CA GLY A 10 21.56 16.04 5.83
C GLY A 10 21.69 14.71 5.09
N GLY A 11 22.48 14.67 4.02
CA GLY A 11 22.80 13.47 3.26
C GLY A 11 24.07 12.76 3.75
N PHE A 12 24.42 11.69 3.03
CA PHE A 12 25.61 10.88 3.24
C PHE A 12 26.88 11.75 3.37
N ARG A 13 27.62 11.58 4.48
CA ARG A 13 28.82 12.36 4.80
C ARG A 13 30.06 11.50 4.57
N LEU A 14 30.95 11.94 3.69
CA LEU A 14 32.25 11.30 3.46
C LEU A 14 33.29 11.96 4.39
N GLY A 15 33.53 11.35 5.55
CA GLY A 15 34.56 11.76 6.50
C GLY A 15 34.21 12.96 7.41
N PRO A 16 35.09 13.26 8.39
CA PRO A 16 34.92 14.38 9.31
C PRO A 16 35.11 15.73 8.60
N ARG A 17 34.31 16.73 8.98
CA ARG A 17 34.42 18.10 8.46
C ARG A 17 35.27 18.96 9.38
N VAL A 18 36.18 19.70 8.76
CA VAL A 18 37.00 20.70 9.44
C VAL A 18 36.64 22.07 8.89
N PHE A 19 36.26 23.00 9.78
CA PHE A 19 36.06 24.39 9.42
C PHE A 19 37.39 25.11 9.56
N ILE A 20 37.96 25.56 8.44
CA ILE A 20 39.23 26.27 8.39
C ILE A 20 38.96 27.68 7.86
N GLU A 21 39.70 28.66 8.37
CA GLU A 21 39.67 30.02 7.82
C GLU A 21 40.17 30.02 6.36
N LYS A 22 39.54 30.83 5.50
CA LYS A 22 39.88 30.91 4.08
C LYS A 22 41.37 31.24 3.85
N ARG A 23 41.94 32.17 4.63
CA ARG A 23 43.36 32.56 4.51
C ARG A 23 44.29 31.37 4.74
N SER A 24 44.06 30.62 5.82
CA SER A 24 44.85 29.42 6.14
C SER A 24 44.68 28.31 5.10
N PHE A 25 43.50 28.19 4.46
CA PHE A 25 43.29 27.27 3.35
C PHE A 25 44.10 27.67 2.11
N ASP A 26 44.14 28.97 1.79
CA ASP A 26 44.88 29.49 0.63
C ASP A 26 46.41 29.36 0.85
N GLU A 27 46.90 29.62 2.07
CA GLU A 27 48.31 29.44 2.47
C GLU A 27 48.76 27.96 2.46
N ALA A 28 47.86 27.03 2.73
CA ALA A 28 48.16 25.59 2.73
C ALA A 28 48.42 25.00 1.32
N GLY A 29 48.31 25.79 0.24
CA GLY A 29 48.60 25.35 -1.13
C GLY A 29 47.59 24.34 -1.70
N LEU A 30 46.49 24.08 -0.98
CA LEU A 30 45.45 23.10 -1.33
C LEU A 30 44.55 23.57 -2.48
N ALA A 31 44.68 24.82 -2.92
CA ALA A 31 43.90 25.40 -4.02
C ALA A 31 44.20 24.75 -5.39
N SER A 32 45.34 24.07 -5.54
CA SER A 32 45.74 23.36 -6.77
C SER A 32 45.14 21.95 -6.91
N ALA A 33 44.57 21.40 -5.84
CA ALA A 33 43.87 20.13 -5.88
C ALA A 33 42.51 20.26 -6.59
N ARG A 34 41.97 19.16 -7.10
CA ARG A 34 40.65 19.12 -7.75
C ARG A 34 39.56 19.39 -6.72
N ALA A 35 39.28 20.67 -6.45
CA ALA A 35 38.38 21.12 -5.40
C ALA A 35 37.03 21.55 -5.98
N ARG A 36 35.94 21.07 -5.38
CA ARG A 36 34.60 21.60 -5.65
C ARG A 36 34.34 22.79 -4.76
N ARG A 37 34.26 23.99 -5.34
CA ARG A 37 33.97 25.23 -4.61
C ARG A 37 32.47 25.52 -4.62
N ARG A 38 31.88 25.69 -3.44
CA ARG A 38 30.51 26.20 -3.27
C ARG A 38 30.58 27.55 -2.58
N ILE A 39 29.95 28.56 -3.17
CA ILE A 39 29.82 29.88 -2.56
C ILE A 39 28.39 30.00 -2.06
N LEU A 40 28.25 30.27 -0.76
CA LEU A 40 26.97 30.36 -0.08
C LEU A 40 26.62 31.83 0.12
N PHE A 41 25.44 32.23 -0.34
CA PHE A 41 24.90 33.57 -0.12
C PHE A 41 23.69 33.47 0.79
N ARG A 42 23.66 34.28 1.84
CA ARG A 42 22.47 34.42 2.69
C ARG A 42 21.49 35.34 2.00
N THR A 43 20.25 34.88 1.83
CA THR A 43 19.13 35.70 1.40
C THR A 43 18.18 35.90 2.57
N SER A 44 17.56 37.08 2.67
CA SER A 44 16.50 37.35 3.65
C SER A 44 15.09 37.10 3.07
N GLU A 45 14.98 37.10 1.74
CA GLU A 45 13.73 36.89 1.00
C GLU A 45 13.77 35.58 0.19
N ASP A 46 12.65 35.19 -0.42
CA ASP A 46 12.55 33.99 -1.25
C ASP A 46 13.65 33.99 -2.34
N PRO A 47 14.60 33.03 -2.33
CA PRO A 47 15.70 32.99 -3.30
C PRO A 47 15.25 32.69 -4.72
N THR A 48 14.03 32.18 -4.93
CA THR A 48 13.52 31.70 -6.22
C THR A 48 13.72 32.70 -7.39
N PRO A 49 13.24 33.96 -7.31
CA PRO A 49 13.44 34.95 -8.37
C PRO A 49 14.92 35.30 -8.61
N LEU A 50 15.73 35.37 -7.55
CA LEU A 50 17.16 35.65 -7.64
C LEU A 50 17.90 34.52 -8.36
N VAL A 51 17.60 33.27 -7.99
CA VAL A 51 18.18 32.07 -8.60
C VAL A 51 17.79 31.99 -10.08
N GLN A 52 16.54 32.29 -10.44
CA GLN A 52 16.14 32.33 -11.85
C GLN A 52 16.88 33.40 -12.66
N LYS A 53 17.04 34.62 -12.11
CA LYS A 53 17.82 35.68 -12.74
C LYS A 53 19.29 35.29 -12.92
N LEU A 54 19.93 34.76 -11.87
CA LEU A 54 21.32 34.29 -11.92
C LEU A 54 21.50 33.13 -12.89
N ARG A 55 20.56 32.18 -12.93
CA ARG A 55 20.60 31.03 -13.85
C ARG A 55 20.47 31.47 -15.32
N ARG A 56 19.69 32.51 -15.61
CA ARG A 56 19.61 33.11 -16.95
C ARG A 56 20.89 33.87 -17.30
N ALA A 57 21.42 34.68 -16.37
CA ALA A 57 22.64 35.47 -16.59
C ALA A 57 23.90 34.61 -16.74
N LEU A 58 23.97 33.47 -16.05
CA LEU A 58 25.12 32.57 -16.02
C LEU A 58 24.97 31.36 -16.98
N LYS A 59 23.95 31.38 -17.84
CA LYS A 59 23.70 30.31 -18.82
C LYS A 59 24.88 30.20 -19.77
N GLY A 60 25.53 29.02 -19.82
CA GLY A 60 26.72 28.78 -20.64
C GLY A 60 28.06 28.84 -19.89
N THR A 61 28.05 29.17 -18.60
CA THR A 61 29.23 29.06 -17.73
C THR A 61 29.27 27.71 -17.01
N ILE A 62 30.42 27.38 -16.40
CA ILE A 62 30.61 26.20 -15.55
C ILE A 62 29.89 26.31 -14.17
N LEU A 63 29.27 27.46 -13.87
CA LEU A 63 28.69 27.76 -12.58
C LEU A 63 27.25 27.25 -12.51
N ASN A 64 26.98 26.36 -11.55
CA ASN A 64 25.62 25.90 -11.27
C ASN A 64 25.04 26.66 -10.07
N VAL A 65 23.85 27.23 -10.24
CA VAL A 65 23.17 28.01 -9.22
C VAL A 65 21.99 27.20 -8.67
N THR A 66 22.07 26.86 -7.39
CA THR A 66 21.05 26.08 -6.68
C THR A 66 20.57 26.81 -5.43
N SER A 67 19.28 26.68 -5.13
CA SER A 67 18.67 27.18 -3.90
C SER A 67 18.61 26.10 -2.83
N TYR A 68 18.61 26.50 -1.55
CA TYR A 68 18.24 25.58 -0.47
C TYR A 68 16.79 25.10 -0.61
N LYS A 69 15.90 25.97 -1.14
CA LYS A 69 14.48 25.69 -1.35
C LYS A 69 14.26 24.60 -2.41
N GLU A 70 14.98 24.66 -3.52
CA GLU A 70 14.95 23.63 -4.58
C GLU A 70 15.43 22.27 -4.04
N SER A 71 16.44 22.26 -3.17
CA SER A 71 16.90 21.03 -2.52
C SER A 71 15.91 20.49 -1.50
N GLN A 72 15.20 21.36 -0.76
CA GLN A 72 14.15 20.98 0.18
C GLN A 72 12.92 20.46 -0.55
N GLU A 73 12.42 21.20 -1.55
CA GLU A 73 11.29 20.80 -2.39
C GLU A 73 11.55 19.44 -3.06
N ASN A 74 12.77 19.17 -3.54
CA ASN A 74 13.11 17.87 -4.10
C ASN A 74 13.04 16.74 -3.07
N ILE A 75 13.51 17.00 -1.83
CA ILE A 75 13.45 16.02 -0.73
C ILE A 75 11.99 15.83 -0.29
N ASP A 76 11.23 16.90 -0.15
CA ASP A 76 9.82 16.88 0.24
C ASP A 76 8.98 16.13 -0.80
N ASN A 77 9.18 16.41 -2.08
CA ASN A 77 8.54 15.68 -3.18
C ASN A 77 8.90 14.19 -3.17
N GLN A 78 10.13 13.81 -2.80
CA GLN A 78 10.53 12.41 -2.65
C GLN A 78 9.82 11.74 -1.47
N PHE A 79 9.79 12.40 -0.31
CA PHE A 79 9.07 11.88 0.86
C PHE A 79 7.57 11.77 0.60
N GLN A 80 6.97 12.75 -0.07
CA GLN A 80 5.55 12.72 -0.42
C GLN A 80 5.23 11.56 -1.36
N ARG A 81 6.10 11.27 -2.34
CA ARG A 81 5.96 10.08 -3.20
C ARG A 81 6.09 8.77 -2.43
N LEU A 82 7.00 8.71 -1.46
CA LEU A 82 7.13 7.53 -0.57
C LEU A 82 5.88 7.35 0.28
N GLU A 83 5.32 8.44 0.80
CA GLU A 83 4.07 8.44 1.56
C GLU A 83 2.90 7.97 0.69
N ASP A 84 2.75 8.50 -0.52
CA ASP A 84 1.72 8.09 -1.49
C ASP A 84 1.85 6.59 -1.81
N TYR A 85 3.07 6.10 -2.02
CA TYR A 85 3.35 4.68 -2.27
C TYR A 85 2.95 3.80 -1.07
N LEU A 86 3.35 4.18 0.15
CA LEU A 86 3.02 3.45 1.37
C LEU A 86 1.51 3.47 1.62
N SER A 87 0.86 4.60 1.33
CA SER A 87 -0.60 4.74 1.44
C SER A 87 -1.33 3.82 0.47
N LEU A 88 -0.93 3.81 -0.81
CA LEU A 88 -1.53 2.95 -1.83
C LEU A 88 -1.32 1.46 -1.53
N THR A 89 -0.12 1.11 -1.06
CA THR A 89 0.21 -0.25 -0.60
C THR A 89 -0.62 -0.64 0.62
N GLY A 90 -0.76 0.28 1.59
CA GLY A 90 -1.62 0.09 2.75
C GLY A 90 -3.06 -0.17 2.34
N LEU A 91 -3.57 0.59 1.36
CA LEU A 91 -4.92 0.43 0.84
C LEU A 91 -5.12 -0.91 0.12
N LEU A 92 -4.15 -1.36 -0.67
CA LEU A 92 -4.13 -2.69 -1.27
C LEU A 92 -4.24 -3.81 -0.22
N ILE A 93 -3.42 -3.73 0.84
CA ILE A 93 -3.42 -4.70 1.95
C ILE A 93 -4.77 -4.66 2.69
N LEU A 94 -5.34 -3.47 2.86
CA LEU A 94 -6.60 -3.26 3.55
C LEU A 94 -7.78 -3.86 2.77
N VAL A 95 -7.81 -3.71 1.45
CA VAL A 95 -8.77 -4.39 0.57
C VAL A 95 -8.60 -5.92 0.67
N LEU A 96 -7.36 -6.42 0.59
CA LEU A 96 -7.08 -7.85 0.71
C LEU A 96 -7.61 -8.41 2.04
N GLY A 97 -7.35 -7.71 3.14
CA GLY A 97 -7.88 -8.03 4.46
C GLY A 97 -9.41 -8.01 4.49
N GLY A 98 -10.03 -6.98 3.90
CA GLY A 98 -11.47 -6.85 3.76
C GLY A 98 -12.12 -8.04 3.03
N ILE A 99 -11.55 -8.49 1.92
CA ILE A 99 -12.03 -9.68 1.18
C ILE A 99 -11.92 -10.94 2.05
N GLY A 100 -10.85 -11.08 2.84
CA GLY A 100 -10.69 -12.13 3.82
C GLY A 100 -11.80 -12.11 4.89
N ILE A 101 -12.07 -10.94 5.47
CA ILE A 101 -13.16 -10.74 6.45
C ILE A 101 -14.50 -11.11 5.84
N TRP A 102 -14.78 -10.66 4.61
CA TRP A 102 -16.02 -11.01 3.89
C TRP A 102 -16.20 -12.52 3.74
N ASN A 103 -15.15 -13.23 3.34
CA ASN A 103 -15.19 -14.67 3.13
C ASN A 103 -15.41 -15.43 4.46
N VAL A 104 -14.66 -15.05 5.51
CA VAL A 104 -14.80 -15.66 6.84
C VAL A 104 -16.17 -15.38 7.43
N ALA A 105 -16.65 -14.13 7.36
CA ALA A 105 -17.99 -13.77 7.85
C ALA A 105 -19.08 -14.54 7.09
N ARG A 106 -18.96 -14.66 5.76
CA ARG A 106 -19.90 -15.46 4.95
C ARG A 106 -19.90 -16.92 5.38
N ALA A 107 -18.73 -17.54 5.50
CA ALA A 107 -18.59 -18.93 5.92
C ALA A 107 -19.16 -19.15 7.34
N PHE A 108 -18.90 -18.22 8.25
CA PHE A 108 -19.42 -18.25 9.62
C PHE A 108 -20.95 -18.18 9.67
N ILE A 109 -21.58 -17.29 8.89
CA ILE A 109 -23.04 -17.22 8.79
C ILE A 109 -23.63 -18.49 8.19
N GLU A 110 -23.01 -19.07 7.17
CA GLU A 110 -23.48 -20.33 6.58
C GLU A 110 -23.42 -21.49 7.60
N GLN A 111 -22.35 -21.57 8.39
CA GLN A 111 -22.24 -22.55 9.48
C GLN A 111 -23.28 -22.35 10.58
N LYS A 112 -23.63 -21.09 10.90
CA LYS A 112 -24.63 -20.76 11.93
C LYS A 112 -26.06 -20.66 11.40
N ARG A 113 -26.28 -20.94 10.12
CA ARG A 113 -27.59 -20.81 9.45
C ARG A 113 -28.71 -21.59 10.16
N LYS A 114 -28.45 -22.84 10.56
CA LYS A 114 -29.41 -23.66 11.31
C LYS A 114 -29.74 -23.08 12.69
N THR A 115 -28.72 -22.63 13.44
CA THR A 115 -28.90 -21.98 14.75
C THR A 115 -29.73 -20.70 14.64
N ILE A 116 -29.48 -19.88 13.62
CA ILE A 116 -30.24 -18.65 13.36
C ILE A 116 -31.70 -18.97 13.06
N ALA A 117 -31.98 -20.02 12.28
CA ALA A 117 -33.35 -20.44 11.99
C ALA A 117 -34.10 -20.85 13.28
N VAL A 118 -33.45 -21.60 14.19
CA VAL A 118 -34.02 -21.97 15.49
C VAL A 118 -34.35 -20.73 16.34
N LEU A 119 -33.43 -19.77 16.43
CA LEU A 119 -33.66 -18.52 17.16
C LEU A 119 -34.86 -17.74 16.61
N LYS A 120 -35.04 -17.71 15.28
CA LYS A 120 -36.21 -17.08 14.64
C LYS A 120 -37.51 -17.83 14.94
N CYS A 121 -37.49 -19.16 15.00
CA CYS A 121 -38.65 -19.95 15.43
C CYS A 121 -39.06 -19.62 16.88
N LEU A 122 -38.10 -19.30 17.74
CA LEU A 122 -38.32 -18.88 19.12
C LEU A 122 -38.78 -17.40 19.24
N GLY A 123 -38.98 -16.69 18.13
CA GLY A 123 -39.48 -15.32 18.11
C GLY A 123 -38.39 -14.23 18.15
N ALA A 124 -37.11 -14.56 17.94
CA ALA A 124 -36.07 -13.55 17.89
C ALA A 124 -36.19 -12.65 16.64
N GLU A 125 -36.20 -11.33 16.86
CA GLU A 125 -36.24 -10.34 15.78
C GLU A 125 -34.92 -10.31 14.98
N ASN A 126 -35.02 -10.15 13.65
CA ASN A 126 -33.85 -10.02 12.76
C ASN A 126 -32.86 -8.94 13.22
N ARG A 127 -33.36 -7.80 13.75
CA ARG A 127 -32.52 -6.69 14.20
C ARG A 127 -31.67 -7.08 15.41
N ARG A 128 -32.23 -7.87 16.33
CA ARG A 128 -31.52 -8.35 17.52
C ARG A 128 -30.41 -9.33 17.16
N ILE A 129 -30.71 -10.30 16.28
CA ILE A 129 -29.73 -11.25 15.78
C ILE A 129 -28.59 -10.53 15.06
N LEU A 130 -28.93 -9.60 14.14
CA LEU A 130 -27.94 -8.85 13.37
C LEU A 130 -27.06 -7.98 14.27
N SER A 131 -27.64 -7.28 15.26
CA SER A 131 -26.89 -6.47 16.22
C SER A 131 -25.90 -7.31 17.03
N THR A 132 -26.28 -8.53 17.45
CA THR A 132 -25.38 -9.41 18.20
C THR A 132 -24.16 -9.81 17.37
N TYR A 133 -24.36 -10.20 16.11
CA TYR A 133 -23.26 -10.59 15.24
C TYR A 133 -22.39 -9.40 14.78
N VAL A 134 -22.98 -8.22 14.56
CA VAL A 134 -22.22 -6.98 14.32
C VAL A 134 -21.34 -6.67 15.53
N LEU A 135 -21.89 -6.74 16.75
CA LEU A 135 -21.12 -6.52 17.97
C LEU A 135 -19.96 -7.53 18.09
N GLN A 136 -20.21 -8.81 17.78
CA GLN A 136 -19.18 -9.85 17.79
C GLN A 136 -18.05 -9.59 16.78
N ILE A 137 -18.38 -9.11 15.58
CA ILE A 137 -17.36 -8.75 14.59
C ILE A 137 -16.61 -7.50 15.03
N LEU A 138 -17.28 -6.50 15.60
CA LEU A 138 -16.63 -5.30 16.12
C LEU A 138 -15.65 -5.63 17.26
N THR A 139 -16.03 -6.49 18.21
CA THR A 139 -15.12 -6.90 19.30
C THR A 139 -13.93 -7.68 18.75
N LEU A 140 -14.14 -8.58 17.80
CA LEU A 140 -13.04 -9.32 17.16
C LEU A 140 -12.12 -8.39 16.35
N SER A 141 -12.69 -7.36 15.72
CA SER A 141 -11.95 -6.34 14.97
C SER A 141 -11.13 -5.45 15.88
N LEU A 142 -11.66 -5.06 17.05
CA LEU A 142 -10.92 -4.31 18.06
C LEU A 142 -9.71 -5.12 18.57
N ILE A 143 -9.91 -6.40 18.87
CA ILE A 143 -8.83 -7.30 19.26
C ILE A 143 -7.79 -7.41 18.13
N GLY A 144 -8.25 -7.61 16.89
CA GLY A 144 -7.38 -7.65 15.71
C GLY A 144 -6.57 -6.37 15.51
N CYS A 145 -7.19 -5.20 15.69
CA CYS A 145 -6.50 -3.91 15.61
C CYS A 145 -5.46 -3.76 16.73
N ALA A 146 -5.78 -4.16 17.96
CA ALA A 146 -4.83 -4.14 19.07
C ALA A 146 -3.61 -5.04 18.78
N PHE A 147 -3.84 -6.25 18.25
CA PHE A 147 -2.76 -7.13 17.78
C PHE A 147 -1.96 -6.50 16.62
N GLY A 148 -2.63 -5.86 15.66
CA GLY A 148 -1.97 -5.18 14.56
C GLY A 148 -1.05 -4.05 15.01
N ILE A 149 -1.50 -3.23 15.98
CA ILE A 149 -0.68 -2.16 16.59
C ILE A 149 0.54 -2.76 17.30
N LEU A 150 0.36 -3.85 18.05
CA LEU A 150 1.45 -4.54 18.73
C LEU A 150 2.48 -5.08 17.73
N LEU A 151 2.02 -5.71 16.64
CA LEU A 151 2.90 -6.18 15.57
C LEU A 151 3.64 -5.03 14.89
N ALA A 152 2.97 -3.89 14.66
CA ALA A 152 3.60 -2.70 14.10
C ALA A 152 4.72 -2.16 15.01
N GLN A 153 4.49 -2.16 16.33
CA GLN A 153 5.50 -1.74 17.30
C GLN A 153 6.72 -2.68 17.31
N VAL A 154 6.49 -4.00 17.25
CA VAL A 154 7.57 -4.99 17.14
C VAL A 154 8.36 -4.82 15.85
N ALA A 155 7.67 -4.61 14.73
CA ALA A 155 8.33 -4.36 13.43
C ALA A 155 9.21 -3.10 13.47
N LEU A 156 8.75 -2.02 14.08
CA LEU A 156 9.53 -0.79 14.26
C LEU A 156 10.77 -1.01 15.15
N LEU A 157 10.65 -1.82 16.20
CA LEU A 157 11.79 -2.15 17.06
C LEU A 157 12.85 -2.95 16.29
N ILE A 158 12.44 -3.95 15.52
CA ILE A 158 13.34 -4.76 14.68
C ILE A 158 14.06 -3.89 13.65
N ALA A 159 13.31 -2.98 12.99
CA ALA A 159 13.87 -2.04 12.03
C ALA A 159 14.90 -1.11 12.68
N LYS A 160 14.60 -0.57 13.87
CA LYS A 160 15.55 0.28 14.62
C LYS A 160 16.86 -0.45 14.91
N ILE A 161 16.81 -1.71 15.32
CA ILE A 161 18.01 -2.49 15.66
C ILE A 161 18.88 -2.70 14.41
N HIS A 162 18.28 -3.17 13.30
CA HIS A 162 19.03 -3.55 12.10
C HIS A 162 19.53 -2.35 11.28
N PHE A 163 18.82 -1.23 11.29
CA PHE A 163 19.15 -0.05 10.49
C PHE A 163 19.76 1.09 11.32
N SER A 164 20.09 0.85 12.59
CA SER A 164 20.69 1.83 13.51
C SER A 164 21.97 2.49 12.97
N ALA A 165 22.76 1.78 12.17
CA ALA A 165 24.01 2.29 11.58
C ALA A 165 23.78 3.28 10.42
N ILE A 166 22.60 3.28 9.80
CA ILE A 166 22.27 4.07 8.60
C ILE A 166 21.28 5.18 8.93
N LEU A 167 20.44 4.98 9.95
CA LEU A 167 19.42 5.93 10.37
C LEU A 167 20.06 7.07 11.20
N PRO A 168 19.82 8.35 10.85
CA PRO A 168 20.26 9.46 11.70
C PRO A 168 19.68 9.34 13.12
N GLU A 169 20.50 9.62 14.15
CA GLU A 169 20.13 9.51 15.58
C GLU A 169 18.86 10.27 15.97
N ARG A 170 18.42 11.23 15.14
CA ARG A 170 17.22 12.06 15.35
C ARG A 170 15.91 11.40 14.91
N LEU A 171 15.93 10.20 14.31
CA LEU A 171 14.69 9.49 13.98
C LEU A 171 14.11 8.83 15.24
N SER A 172 13.11 9.49 15.81
CA SER A 172 12.28 8.91 16.86
C SER A 172 11.45 7.77 16.27
N ALA A 173 11.87 6.52 16.49
CA ALA A 173 11.10 5.32 16.15
C ALA A 173 9.93 5.10 17.12
N ALA A 174 9.08 6.12 17.28
CA ALA A 174 7.90 6.08 18.15
C ALA A 174 6.62 6.09 17.31
N LEU A 175 5.68 5.21 17.66
CA LEU A 175 4.35 5.23 17.08
C LEU A 175 3.63 6.51 17.51
N GLN A 176 3.25 7.33 16.53
CA GLN A 176 2.48 8.53 16.79
C GLN A 176 1.03 8.16 17.16
N PRO A 177 0.44 8.79 18.20
CA PRO A 177 -0.94 8.51 18.61
C PRO A 177 -1.96 8.74 17.47
N SER A 178 -1.71 9.72 16.60
CA SER A 178 -2.52 9.98 15.41
C SER A 178 -2.55 8.79 14.44
N ALA A 179 -1.41 8.14 14.22
CA ALA A 179 -1.32 6.96 13.35
C ALA A 179 -2.08 5.76 13.92
N ILE A 180 -2.02 5.57 15.25
CA ILE A 180 -2.78 4.52 15.94
C ILE A 180 -4.28 4.75 15.77
N LEU A 181 -4.75 5.98 15.98
CA LEU A 181 -6.16 6.32 15.85
C LEU A 181 -6.66 6.15 14.40
N ASN A 182 -5.88 6.60 13.42
CA ASN A 182 -6.19 6.41 12.00
C ASN A 182 -6.26 4.93 11.63
N GLY A 183 -5.29 4.12 12.09
CA GLY A 183 -5.27 2.68 11.87
C GLY A 183 -6.48 1.95 12.48
N LEU A 184 -6.85 2.30 13.71
CA LEU A 184 -8.06 1.78 14.36
C LEU A 184 -9.33 2.16 13.60
N MET A 185 -9.47 3.42 13.22
CA MET A 185 -10.65 3.90 12.48
C MET A 185 -10.78 3.18 11.14
N LEU A 186 -9.69 3.07 10.39
CA LEU A 186 -9.66 2.37 9.10
C LEU A 186 -9.96 0.88 9.26
N GLY A 187 -9.27 0.20 10.19
CA GLY A 187 -9.46 -1.23 10.43
C GLY A 187 -10.90 -1.59 10.81
N LEU A 188 -11.50 -0.82 11.72
CA LEU A 188 -12.90 -1.00 12.11
C LEU A 188 -13.87 -0.70 10.96
N SER A 189 -13.62 0.37 10.21
CA SER A 189 -14.47 0.76 9.08
C SER A 189 -14.47 -0.31 7.99
N ILE A 190 -13.29 -0.79 7.57
CA ILE A 190 -13.19 -1.85 6.55
C ILE A 190 -13.80 -3.16 7.05
N SER A 191 -13.54 -3.54 8.29
CA SER A 191 -14.16 -4.76 8.84
C SER A 191 -15.68 -4.70 8.78
N LEU A 192 -16.27 -3.57 9.19
CA LEU A 192 -17.71 -3.38 9.16
C LEU A 192 -18.26 -3.36 7.72
N ILE A 193 -17.59 -2.65 6.80
CA ILE A 193 -17.97 -2.57 5.38
C ILE A 193 -18.00 -3.94 4.72
N PHE A 194 -16.97 -4.75 4.95
CA PHE A 194 -16.90 -6.07 4.31
C PHE A 194 -17.77 -7.12 5.00
N ALA A 195 -17.99 -7.00 6.32
CA ALA A 195 -18.81 -7.95 7.06
C ALA A 195 -20.32 -7.68 6.96
N ILE A 196 -20.77 -6.45 6.70
CA ILE A 196 -22.20 -6.13 6.69
C ILE A 196 -22.96 -6.88 5.57
N LEU A 197 -22.35 -7.07 4.40
CA LEU A 197 -22.95 -7.81 3.28
C LEU A 197 -23.32 -9.26 3.63
N PRO A 198 -22.40 -10.09 4.19
CA PRO A 198 -22.74 -11.43 4.61
C PRO A 198 -23.70 -11.43 5.81
N LEU A 199 -23.57 -10.48 6.75
CA LEU A 199 -24.50 -10.34 7.88
C LEU A 199 -25.94 -10.07 7.44
N LEU A 200 -26.16 -9.29 6.39
CA LEU A 200 -27.51 -9.03 5.86
C LEU A 200 -28.19 -10.29 5.32
N GLN A 201 -27.43 -11.35 4.99
CA GLN A 201 -28.00 -12.63 4.56
C GLN A 201 -28.80 -13.29 5.70
N ILE A 202 -28.53 -12.93 6.96
CA ILE A 202 -29.32 -13.35 8.12
C ILE A 202 -30.80 -13.03 7.92
N ARG A 203 -31.14 -11.88 7.32
CA ARG A 203 -32.54 -11.47 7.08
C ARG A 203 -33.29 -12.48 6.20
N ASN A 204 -32.57 -13.09 5.26
CA ASN A 204 -33.13 -14.00 4.25
C ASN A 204 -33.21 -15.46 4.74
N ILE A 205 -32.73 -15.76 5.95
CA ILE A 205 -32.87 -17.09 6.57
C ILE A 205 -34.30 -17.22 7.10
N HIS A 206 -35.09 -18.09 6.48
CA HIS A 206 -36.46 -18.36 6.89
C HIS A 206 -36.54 -19.56 7.86
N PRO A 207 -37.48 -19.56 8.82
CA PRO A 207 -37.74 -20.69 9.73
C PRO A 207 -37.99 -22.04 9.04
N ASN A 208 -38.54 -22.01 7.82
CA ASN A 208 -38.86 -23.20 7.03
C ASN A 208 -37.63 -24.05 6.62
N LEU A 209 -36.43 -23.51 6.75
CA LEU A 209 -35.15 -24.24 6.56
C LEU A 209 -35.02 -25.47 7.47
N LEU A 210 -35.71 -25.49 8.61
CA LEU A 210 -35.68 -26.62 9.54
C LEU A 210 -36.62 -27.76 9.13
N LEU A 211 -37.63 -27.48 8.30
CA LEU A 211 -38.67 -28.44 7.90
C LEU A 211 -38.41 -29.05 6.51
N ARG A 212 -37.65 -28.35 5.66
CA ARG A 212 -37.33 -28.79 4.31
C ARG A 212 -35.84 -28.51 4.07
N ASP A 213 -34.99 -29.52 4.27
CA ASP A 213 -33.55 -29.49 3.95
C ASP A 213 -33.36 -29.58 2.42
N GLU A 214 -34.13 -28.79 1.69
CA GLU A 214 -33.85 -28.57 0.28
C GLU A 214 -32.76 -27.52 0.23
N ASN A 215 -31.66 -27.92 -0.39
CA ASN A 215 -30.62 -27.08 -0.99
C ASN A 215 -31.23 -26.10 -2.01
N SER A 216 -32.23 -25.33 -1.58
CA SER A 216 -32.79 -24.21 -2.28
C SER A 216 -31.67 -23.20 -2.34
N THR A 217 -30.96 -23.28 -3.45
CA THR A 217 -30.23 -22.18 -4.04
C THR A 217 -31.23 -21.05 -4.19
N LEU A 218 -31.42 -20.30 -3.11
CA LEU A 218 -32.07 -19.01 -3.12
C LEU A 218 -31.12 -18.09 -3.90
N VAL A 219 -31.13 -18.23 -5.23
CA VAL A 219 -30.94 -17.10 -6.15
C VAL A 219 -32.15 -16.20 -5.91
N GLY A 220 -32.17 -15.58 -4.72
CA GLY A 220 -33.17 -14.60 -4.36
C GLY A 220 -33.02 -13.46 -5.33
N LYS A 221 -34.16 -13.01 -5.89
CA LYS A 221 -34.27 -11.78 -6.69
C LYS A 221 -33.38 -10.69 -6.09
N LEU A 222 -32.70 -9.91 -6.93
CA LEU A 222 -31.92 -8.74 -6.52
C LEU A 222 -32.77 -7.84 -5.63
N ASP A 223 -32.64 -8.03 -4.32
CA ASP A 223 -33.34 -7.26 -3.32
C ASP A 223 -32.83 -5.83 -3.45
N LYS A 224 -33.72 -4.86 -3.76
CA LYS A 224 -33.33 -3.46 -3.98
C LYS A 224 -32.51 -2.92 -2.80
N VAL A 225 -32.82 -3.40 -1.59
CA VAL A 225 -32.07 -3.07 -0.37
C VAL A 225 -30.63 -3.57 -0.43
N ARG A 226 -30.40 -4.79 -0.94
CA ARG A 226 -29.06 -5.35 -1.09
C ARG A 226 -28.25 -4.61 -2.15
N LEU A 227 -28.90 -4.19 -3.24
CA LEU A 227 -28.24 -3.42 -4.30
C LEU A 227 -27.89 -1.99 -3.83
N LEU A 228 -28.81 -1.33 -3.13
CA LEU A 228 -28.55 -0.03 -2.50
C LEU A 228 -27.43 -0.10 -1.46
N LEU A 229 -27.41 -1.14 -0.62
CA LEU A 229 -26.34 -1.34 0.37
C LEU A 229 -25.00 -1.67 -0.28
N ALA A 230 -24.98 -2.52 -1.32
CA ALA A 230 -23.76 -2.77 -2.08
C ALA A 230 -23.22 -1.47 -2.73
N GLY A 231 -24.09 -0.65 -3.32
CA GLY A 231 -23.72 0.66 -3.85
C GLY A 231 -23.18 1.60 -2.77
N SER A 232 -23.87 1.67 -1.62
CA SER A 232 -23.43 2.46 -0.46
C SER A 232 -22.05 2.03 0.05
N LEU A 233 -21.74 0.73 0.02
CA LEU A 233 -20.44 0.21 0.45
C LEU A 233 -19.32 0.55 -0.52
N ILE A 234 -19.60 0.52 -1.82
CA ILE A 234 -18.63 0.96 -2.85
C ILE A 234 -18.35 2.46 -2.69
N ILE A 235 -19.37 3.27 -2.41
CA ILE A 235 -19.20 4.70 -2.15
C ILE A 235 -18.38 4.92 -0.88
N LEU A 236 -18.68 4.19 0.19
CA LEU A 236 -17.96 4.33 1.46
C LEU A 236 -16.49 3.88 1.34
N LEU A 237 -16.24 2.78 0.62
CA LEU A 237 -14.90 2.33 0.26
C LEU A 237 -14.18 3.40 -0.58
N SER A 238 -14.90 4.10 -1.47
CA SER A 238 -14.34 5.21 -2.26
C SER A 238 -13.95 6.39 -1.41
N LEU A 239 -14.80 6.79 -0.47
CA LEU A 239 -14.48 7.89 0.44
C LEU A 239 -13.26 7.57 1.29
N ILE A 240 -13.18 6.34 1.81
CA ILE A 240 -12.01 5.88 2.56
C ILE A 240 -10.77 5.88 1.67
N ALA A 241 -10.89 5.43 0.43
CA ALA A 241 -9.76 5.39 -0.49
C ALA A 241 -9.24 6.78 -0.86
N ILE A 242 -10.14 7.72 -1.13
CA ILE A 242 -9.80 9.12 -1.42
C ILE A 242 -9.15 9.77 -0.20
N TRP A 243 -9.70 9.52 0.99
CA TRP A 243 -9.17 10.07 2.24
C TRP A 243 -7.78 9.51 2.55
N GLN A 244 -7.59 8.19 2.39
CA GLN A 244 -6.32 7.54 2.68
C GLN A 244 -5.24 7.90 1.64
N ALA A 245 -5.58 7.97 0.36
CA ALA A 245 -4.62 8.28 -0.70
C ALA A 245 -4.18 9.76 -0.74
N GLY A 246 -4.78 10.65 0.04
CA GLY A 246 -4.48 12.10 0.02
C GLY A 246 -4.84 12.83 -1.28
N SER A 247 -5.21 12.09 -2.32
CA SER A 247 -5.54 12.59 -3.66
C SER A 247 -6.76 11.87 -4.22
N ALA A 248 -7.77 12.66 -4.61
CA ALA A 248 -8.99 12.13 -5.21
C ALA A 248 -8.74 11.38 -6.52
N ILE A 249 -7.77 11.84 -7.31
CA ILE A 249 -7.42 11.21 -8.60
C ILE A 249 -6.85 9.81 -8.34
N ILE A 250 -5.92 9.69 -7.40
CA ILE A 250 -5.29 8.40 -7.06
C ILE A 250 -6.34 7.43 -6.52
N GLY A 251 -7.21 7.87 -5.60
CA GLY A 251 -8.28 7.03 -5.05
C GLY A 251 -9.27 6.54 -6.12
N ILE A 252 -9.69 7.41 -7.04
CA ILE A 252 -10.62 7.05 -8.13
C ILE A 252 -9.96 6.09 -9.12
N VAL A 253 -8.71 6.35 -9.53
CA VAL A 253 -7.97 5.48 -10.46
C VAL A 253 -7.75 4.10 -9.83
N PHE A 254 -7.41 4.05 -8.54
CA PHE A 254 -7.26 2.80 -7.81
C PHE A 254 -8.55 1.97 -7.83
N LEU A 255 -9.69 2.60 -7.53
CA LEU A 255 -10.98 1.92 -7.54
C LEU A 255 -11.42 1.46 -8.92
N ALA A 256 -11.22 2.30 -9.94
CA ALA A 256 -11.47 1.93 -11.32
C ALA A 256 -10.61 0.71 -11.71
N GLY A 257 -9.34 0.69 -11.31
CA GLY A 257 -8.43 -0.45 -11.50
C GLY A 257 -8.91 -1.72 -10.79
N LEU A 258 -9.39 -1.61 -9.56
CA LEU A 258 -9.92 -2.74 -8.78
C LEU A 258 -11.19 -3.32 -9.41
N ILE A 259 -12.12 -2.46 -9.83
CA ILE A 259 -13.36 -2.86 -10.51
C ILE A 259 -13.02 -3.50 -11.86
N ALA A 260 -12.16 -2.88 -12.65
CA ALA A 260 -11.73 -3.40 -13.94
C ALA A 260 -11.07 -4.78 -13.80
N THR A 261 -10.17 -4.93 -12.82
CA THR A 261 -9.50 -6.21 -12.56
C THR A 261 -10.48 -7.28 -12.12
N THR A 262 -11.40 -6.95 -11.22
CA THR A 262 -12.45 -7.89 -10.77
C THR A 262 -13.31 -8.33 -11.96
N LEU A 263 -13.68 -7.40 -12.84
CA LEU A 263 -14.45 -7.68 -14.05
C LEU A 263 -13.66 -8.58 -15.00
N ILE A 264 -12.39 -8.29 -15.25
CA ILE A 264 -11.50 -9.09 -16.10
C ILE A 264 -11.35 -10.50 -15.53
N LEU A 265 -11.11 -10.66 -14.22
CA LEU A 265 -11.01 -11.96 -13.57
C LEU A 265 -12.33 -12.74 -13.64
N TYR A 266 -13.48 -12.06 -13.48
CA TYR A 266 -14.78 -12.68 -13.63
C TYR A 266 -15.02 -13.17 -15.06
N LEU A 267 -14.70 -12.35 -16.06
CA LEU A 267 -14.79 -12.70 -17.47
C LEU A 267 -13.86 -13.86 -17.80
N ALA A 268 -12.60 -13.80 -17.37
CA ALA A 268 -11.61 -14.85 -17.57
C ALA A 268 -12.06 -16.17 -16.93
N ALA A 269 -12.56 -16.15 -15.68
CA ALA A 269 -13.12 -17.33 -15.03
C ALA A 269 -14.32 -17.89 -15.81
N THR A 270 -15.18 -17.01 -16.33
CA THR A 270 -16.34 -17.42 -17.12
C THR A 270 -15.93 -18.03 -18.46
N ILE A 271 -15.00 -17.40 -19.19
CA ILE A 271 -14.46 -17.89 -20.46
C ILE A 271 -13.74 -19.23 -20.25
N LEU A 272 -12.90 -19.34 -19.22
CA LEU A 272 -12.22 -20.58 -18.87
C LEU A 272 -13.23 -21.71 -18.61
N THR A 273 -14.30 -21.43 -17.88
CA THR A 273 -15.37 -22.41 -17.67
C THR A 273 -16.13 -22.74 -18.96
N ILE A 274 -16.36 -21.79 -19.87
CA ILE A 274 -17.00 -22.10 -21.16
C ILE A 274 -16.08 -22.98 -22.03
N LEU A 275 -14.78 -22.69 -22.05
CA LEU A 275 -13.79 -23.40 -22.86
C LEU A 275 -13.60 -24.85 -22.37
N ILE A 276 -13.43 -25.04 -21.06
CA ILE A 276 -13.31 -26.37 -20.45
C ILE A 276 -14.58 -27.20 -20.72
N ARG A 277 -15.76 -26.58 -20.69
CA ARG A 277 -17.02 -27.25 -21.04
C ARG A 277 -17.04 -27.73 -22.50
N LYS A 278 -16.48 -26.98 -23.43
CA LYS A 278 -16.43 -27.36 -24.86
C LYS A 278 -15.50 -28.55 -25.10
N ILE A 279 -14.35 -28.58 -24.42
CA ILE A 279 -13.34 -29.64 -24.51
C ILE A 279 -13.79 -30.93 -23.80
N ARG A 280 -14.73 -30.84 -22.84
CA ARG A 280 -15.30 -31.98 -22.09
C ARG A 280 -15.72 -33.16 -22.98
N SER A 281 -16.30 -32.89 -24.16
CA SER A 281 -16.81 -33.94 -25.05
C SER A 281 -15.73 -34.87 -25.61
N LEU A 282 -14.47 -34.44 -25.57
CA LEU A 282 -13.32 -35.18 -26.10
C LEU A 282 -12.53 -35.94 -25.02
N MET A 283 -12.94 -35.85 -23.76
CA MET A 283 -12.20 -36.40 -22.62
C MET A 283 -12.88 -37.62 -21.99
N SER A 284 -12.07 -38.47 -21.34
CA SER A 284 -12.54 -39.65 -20.61
C SER A 284 -13.65 -39.32 -19.60
N PHE A 285 -14.55 -40.29 -19.37
CA PHE A 285 -15.72 -40.17 -18.51
C PHE A 285 -15.40 -39.60 -17.12
N ALA A 286 -14.32 -40.07 -16.48
CA ALA A 286 -13.90 -39.59 -15.16
C ALA A 286 -13.54 -38.10 -15.13
N VAL A 287 -12.84 -37.61 -16.16
CA VAL A 287 -12.45 -36.20 -16.27
C VAL A 287 -13.67 -35.32 -16.60
N SER A 288 -14.55 -35.80 -17.48
CA SER A 288 -15.83 -35.13 -17.77
C SER A 288 -16.70 -34.98 -16.51
N GLN A 289 -16.70 -35.98 -15.63
CA GLN A 289 -17.41 -35.95 -14.34
C GLN A 289 -16.77 -34.98 -13.33
N ALA A 290 -15.43 -34.99 -13.21
CA ALA A 290 -14.69 -34.05 -12.37
C ALA A 290 -14.93 -32.60 -12.81
N ILE A 291 -14.92 -32.34 -14.12
CA ILE A 291 -15.26 -31.05 -14.71
C ILE A 291 -16.69 -30.67 -14.36
N ASN A 292 -17.67 -31.54 -14.53
CA ASN A 292 -19.07 -31.25 -14.17
C ASN A 292 -19.25 -30.88 -12.68
N SER A 293 -18.42 -31.43 -11.80
CA SER A 293 -18.39 -31.02 -10.39
C SER A 293 -18.11 -29.52 -10.25
N LEU A 294 -17.19 -28.96 -11.04
CA LEU A 294 -16.85 -27.51 -11.07
C LEU A 294 -18.03 -26.59 -11.48
N TYR A 295 -19.05 -27.10 -12.18
CA TYR A 295 -20.20 -26.33 -12.66
C TYR A 295 -21.45 -26.46 -11.81
N ARG A 296 -21.48 -27.42 -10.87
CA ARG A 296 -22.70 -27.73 -10.13
C ARG A 296 -23.21 -26.46 -9.40
N PRO A 297 -24.52 -26.12 -9.51
CA PRO A 297 -25.10 -25.01 -8.77
C PRO A 297 -24.76 -25.14 -7.28
N GLY A 298 -24.04 -24.17 -6.73
CA GLY A 298 -23.51 -24.22 -5.36
C GLY A 298 -22.01 -24.47 -5.24
N ASN A 299 -21.29 -24.79 -6.32
CA ASN A 299 -19.83 -24.93 -6.28
C ASN A 299 -19.13 -23.57 -6.17
N GLN A 300 -18.11 -23.51 -5.31
CA GLN A 300 -17.34 -22.31 -4.99
C GLN A 300 -16.21 -22.02 -6.00
N THR A 301 -16.05 -22.79 -7.08
CA THR A 301 -14.95 -22.63 -8.05
C THR A 301 -14.78 -21.19 -8.54
N ARG A 302 -15.86 -20.50 -8.94
CA ARG A 302 -15.78 -19.10 -9.39
C ARG A 302 -15.34 -18.15 -8.27
N ILE A 303 -15.80 -18.39 -7.05
CA ILE A 303 -15.45 -17.59 -5.86
C ILE A 303 -13.97 -17.80 -5.52
N ILE A 304 -13.48 -19.05 -5.57
CA ILE A 304 -12.08 -19.39 -5.29
C ILE A 304 -11.16 -18.78 -6.35
N ILE A 305 -11.49 -18.91 -7.65
CA ILE A 305 -10.70 -18.31 -8.73
C ILE A 305 -10.63 -16.78 -8.57
N MET A 306 -11.73 -16.12 -8.24
CA MET A 306 -11.70 -14.69 -7.93
C MET A 306 -10.83 -14.39 -6.72
N ALA A 307 -11.02 -15.09 -5.60
CA ALA A 307 -10.28 -14.81 -4.37
C ALA A 307 -8.77 -14.98 -4.57
N VAL A 308 -8.36 -16.07 -5.22
CA VAL A 308 -6.95 -16.35 -5.54
C VAL A 308 -6.42 -15.35 -6.58
N GLY A 309 -7.15 -15.10 -7.65
CA GLY A 309 -6.74 -14.18 -8.71
C GLY A 309 -6.60 -12.74 -8.21
N LEU A 310 -7.52 -12.28 -7.37
CA LEU A 310 -7.49 -10.94 -6.78
C LEU A 310 -6.38 -10.84 -5.72
N GLY A 311 -6.10 -11.91 -4.98
CA GLY A 311 -4.92 -12.00 -4.11
C GLY A 311 -3.60 -11.90 -4.87
N ILE A 312 -3.44 -12.65 -5.96
CA ILE A 312 -2.26 -12.58 -6.84
C ILE A 312 -2.14 -11.19 -7.46
N PHE A 313 -3.24 -10.60 -7.93
CA PHE A 313 -3.24 -9.23 -8.46
C PHE A 313 -2.72 -8.22 -7.44
N ILE A 314 -3.16 -8.31 -6.18
CA ILE A 314 -2.70 -7.42 -5.13
C ILE A 314 -1.20 -7.58 -4.89
N ILE A 315 -0.70 -8.82 -4.82
CA ILE A 315 0.73 -9.09 -4.67
C ILE A 315 1.54 -8.51 -5.83
N LEU A 316 1.10 -8.76 -7.08
CA LEU A 316 1.74 -8.23 -8.28
C LEU A 316 1.66 -6.70 -8.35
N SER A 317 0.57 -6.10 -7.84
CA SER A 317 0.42 -4.65 -7.77
C SER A 317 1.43 -4.04 -6.81
N VAL A 318 1.61 -4.64 -5.63
CA VAL A 318 2.66 -4.20 -4.68
C VAL A 318 4.04 -4.32 -5.32
N GLN A 319 4.35 -5.46 -5.96
CA GLN A 319 5.63 -5.64 -6.64
C GLN A 319 5.83 -4.66 -7.81
N SER A 320 4.77 -4.37 -8.58
CA SER A 320 4.82 -3.40 -9.66
C SER A 320 5.00 -1.97 -9.13
N LEU A 321 4.36 -1.63 -8.01
CA LEU A 321 4.55 -0.34 -7.37
C LEU A 321 5.98 -0.21 -6.85
N GLU A 322 6.54 -1.26 -6.24
CA GLU A 322 7.93 -1.30 -5.80
C GLU A 322 8.89 -1.11 -6.98
N ALA A 323 8.69 -1.85 -8.06
CA ALA A 323 9.51 -1.75 -9.26
C ALA A 323 9.43 -0.35 -9.90
N ASN A 324 8.26 0.29 -9.87
CA ASN A 324 8.10 1.67 -10.34
C ASN A 324 8.84 2.66 -9.44
N LEU A 325 8.74 2.51 -8.12
CA LEU A 325 9.48 3.33 -7.16
C LEU A 325 10.99 3.18 -7.37
N LEU A 326 11.50 1.95 -7.44
CA LEU A 326 12.92 1.69 -7.68
C LEU A 326 13.38 2.25 -9.02
N ARG A 327 12.57 2.15 -10.07
CA ARG A 327 12.89 2.74 -11.37
C ARG A 327 12.99 4.26 -11.28
N GLU A 328 12.05 4.90 -10.60
CA GLU A 328 12.04 6.35 -10.45
C GLU A 328 13.19 6.87 -9.57
N PHE A 329 13.56 6.14 -8.53
CA PHE A 329 14.78 6.40 -7.76
C PHE A 329 16.07 6.13 -8.57
N ASN A 330 16.08 5.10 -9.40
CA ASN A 330 17.23 4.75 -10.24
C ASN A 330 17.41 5.67 -11.45
N LEU A 331 16.38 6.38 -11.92
CA LEU A 331 16.54 7.40 -12.98
C LEU A 331 17.54 8.51 -12.57
N PHE A 332 17.73 8.74 -11.27
CA PHE A 332 18.76 9.64 -10.75
C PHE A 332 20.14 8.98 -10.61
N ARG A 333 20.20 7.65 -10.59
CA ARG A 333 21.44 6.86 -10.58
C ARG A 333 21.68 6.35 -12.00
N ASN A 334 22.15 7.25 -12.88
CA ASN A 334 22.62 6.90 -14.22
C ASN A 334 23.41 5.58 -14.17
N SER A 335 23.02 4.59 -14.99
CA SER A 335 23.62 3.26 -15.08
C SER A 335 25.10 3.26 -15.49
N SER A 336 25.66 4.45 -15.77
CA SER A 336 27.06 4.71 -16.08
C SER A 336 27.88 5.22 -14.88
N LEU A 337 27.30 5.33 -13.68
CA LEU A 337 28.06 5.69 -12.48
C LEU A 337 28.75 4.44 -11.91
N PRO A 338 30.08 4.47 -11.69
CA PRO A 338 30.81 3.32 -11.16
C PRO A 338 30.28 2.93 -9.77
N SER A 339 30.13 1.62 -9.54
CA SER A 339 29.67 1.02 -8.28
C SER A 339 30.69 1.17 -7.14
N MET A 340 31.94 1.45 -7.47
CA MET A 340 33.03 1.71 -6.54
C MET A 340 33.73 3.01 -6.92
N PHE A 341 33.78 3.96 -5.98
CA PHE A 341 34.59 5.16 -6.09
C PHE A 341 35.79 5.00 -5.16
N LEU A 342 36.96 4.79 -5.76
CA LEU A 342 38.22 4.88 -5.05
C LEU A 342 38.61 6.35 -5.01
N ILE A 343 38.66 6.91 -3.80
CA ILE A 343 38.97 8.31 -3.53
C ILE A 343 40.33 8.34 -2.87
N ASP A 344 41.14 9.36 -3.16
CA ASP A 344 42.49 9.54 -2.60
C ASP A 344 43.53 8.50 -3.06
N ILE A 345 43.43 8.03 -4.31
CA ILE A 345 44.51 7.26 -4.93
C ILE A 345 45.70 8.20 -5.16
N GLN A 346 46.79 7.98 -4.43
CA GLN A 346 48.03 8.73 -4.65
C GLN A 346 48.64 8.37 -6.00
N ARG A 347 49.44 9.28 -6.59
CA ARG A 347 50.06 9.04 -7.91
C ARG A 347 50.87 7.74 -7.99
N SER A 348 51.46 7.32 -6.87
CA SER A 348 52.21 6.05 -6.74
C SER A 348 51.33 4.79 -6.71
N GLN A 349 50.04 4.92 -6.37
CA GLN A 349 49.10 3.82 -6.20
C GLN A 349 48.25 3.56 -7.46
N ILE A 350 48.39 4.40 -8.49
CA ILE A 350 47.58 4.31 -9.73
C ILE A 350 47.79 2.97 -10.43
N ASP A 351 49.02 2.46 -10.50
CA ASP A 351 49.34 1.24 -11.25
C ASP A 351 48.89 -0.05 -10.55
N GLU A 352 48.76 -0.03 -9.21
CA GLU A 352 48.22 -1.15 -8.43
C GLU A 352 46.69 -1.24 -8.52
N VAL A 353 46.02 -0.10 -8.61
CA VAL A 353 44.55 0.00 -8.65
C VAL A 353 43.97 -0.19 -10.07
N ARG A 354 44.81 -0.06 -11.10
CA ARG A 354 44.41 -0.19 -12.52
C ARG A 354 44.40 -1.64 -13.03
N LYS A 355 44.98 -2.58 -12.29
CA LYS A 355 44.88 -4.03 -12.56
C LYS A 355 43.55 -4.57 -12.08
#